data_AF-A0A382ZX10-F1
#
_entry.id   AF-A0A382ZX10-F1
#
_cell.length_a   1.000
_cell.length_b   1.000
_cell.length_c   1.000
_cell.angle_alpha   90.00
_cell.angle_beta   90.00
_cell.angle_gamma   90.00
#
_symmetry.space_group_name_H-M   'P 1'
#
loop_
_entity.id
_entity.type
_entity.pdbx_description
1 polymer ?
#
loop_
_entity_poly.entity_id
_entity_poly.type
_entity_poly.pdbx_seq_one_letter_code
_entity_poly.pdbx_strand_id
1 'polypeptide(L)'
;LVPYLKNNLMYFHSDSDAFISKGMVTILCDIYGGHTPADINNANLNLLDGLELNVLLTPGRRNGVYAMLLKIKEHASSHIQ
;
A
#
# COMPACT_ATOMS: atom_id res chain seq x y z
N LEU A 1 -1.41 -7.31 6.73
CA LEU A 1 -2.06 -6.09 6.21
C LEU A 1 -3.54 -6.21 6.49
N VAL A 2 -4.10 -5.33 7.31
CA VAL A 2 -5.53 -5.34 7.70
C VAL A 2 -6.04 -3.90 7.70
N PRO A 3 -7.09 -3.57 6.94
CA PRO A 3 -7.64 -2.21 6.91
C PRO A 3 -8.53 -1.93 8.13
N TYR A 4 -8.66 -0.66 8.50
CA TYR A 4 -9.68 -0.17 9.42
C TYR A 4 -10.12 1.25 9.03
N LEU A 5 -11.36 1.62 9.39
CA LEU A 5 -11.92 2.95 9.11
C LEU A 5 -11.96 3.80 10.37
N LYS A 6 -11.62 5.08 10.25
CA LYS A 6 -11.80 6.11 11.27
C LYS A 6 -12.20 7.42 10.62
N ASN A 7 -13.36 7.97 10.98
CA ASN A 7 -13.92 9.21 10.42
C ASN A 7 -13.99 9.19 8.88
N ASN A 8 -14.44 8.08 8.30
CA ASN A 8 -14.51 7.86 6.84
C ASN A 8 -13.15 7.80 6.10
N LEU A 9 -12.05 7.80 6.84
CA LEU A 9 -10.70 7.62 6.32
C LEU A 9 -10.24 6.18 6.60
N MET A 10 -9.56 5.59 5.62
CA MET A 10 -8.99 4.25 5.71
C MET A 10 -7.55 4.30 6.21
N TYR A 11 -7.23 3.38 7.09
CA TYR A 11 -5.91 3.16 7.66
C TYR A 11 -5.61 1.67 7.64
N PHE A 12 -4.36 1.31 7.92
CA PHE A 12 -3.90 -0.07 7.80
C PHE A 12 -3.02 -0.47 8.98
N HIS A 13 -3.26 -1.65 9.53
CA HIS A 13 -2.28 -2.37 10.32
C HIS A 13 -1.42 -3.25 9.39
N SER A 14 -0.10 -3.15 9.52
CA SER A 14 0.84 -3.91 8.69
C SER A 14 1.93 -4.57 9.52
N ASP A 15 2.30 -5.78 9.12
CA ASP A 15 3.42 -6.52 9.71
C ASP A 15 3.97 -7.53 8.70
N SER A 16 5.19 -8.02 8.94
CA SER A 16 5.83 -9.12 8.21
C SER A 16 7.04 -9.67 8.99
N ASP A 17 7.26 -10.99 8.93
CA ASP A 17 8.46 -11.64 9.49
C ASP A 17 9.76 -11.24 8.78
N ALA A 18 9.66 -10.72 7.55
CA ALA A 18 10.82 -10.29 6.78
C ALA A 18 11.00 -8.76 6.89
N PHE A 19 12.16 -8.31 7.37
CA PHE A 19 12.45 -6.88 7.62
C PHE A 19 12.19 -5.97 6.41
N ILE A 20 12.64 -6.36 5.21
CA ILE A 20 12.44 -5.54 4.01
C ILE A 20 10.95 -5.48 3.64
N SER A 21 10.25 -6.61 3.65
CA SER A 21 8.81 -6.65 3.39
C SER A 21 8.03 -5.82 4.41
N LYS A 22 8.40 -5.91 5.69
CA LYS A 22 7.83 -5.11 6.78
C LYS A 22 8.01 -3.62 6.53
N GLY A 23 9.22 -3.20 6.17
CA GLY A 23 9.50 -1.80 5.83
C GLY A 23 8.67 -1.32 4.64
N MET A 24 8.63 -2.10 3.55
CA MET A 24 7.89 -1.73 2.34
C MET A 24 6.38 -1.62 2.58
N VAL A 25 5.76 -2.60 3.26
CA VAL A 25 4.33 -2.51 3.55
C VAL A 25 4.01 -1.36 4.50
N THR A 26 4.89 -1.05 5.45
CA THR A 26 4.72 0.08 6.38
C THR A 26 4.73 1.39 5.63
N ILE A 27 5.71 1.61 4.73
CA ILE A 27 5.78 2.81 3.89
C ILE A 27 4.52 2.97 3.03
N LEU A 28 4.04 1.90 2.41
CA LEU A 28 2.81 1.96 1.64
C LEU A 28 1.59 2.30 2.52
N CYS A 29 1.49 1.72 3.72
CA CYS A 29 0.42 2.03 4.66
C CYS A 29 0.45 3.49 5.11
N ASP A 30 1.64 4.06 5.31
CA ASP A 30 1.80 5.48 5.68
C ASP A 30 1.40 6.43 4.54
N ILE A 31 1.71 6.07 3.29
CA ILE A 31 1.36 6.90 2.13
C ILE A 31 -0.15 6.88 1.86
N TYR A 32 -0.79 5.71 1.91
CA TYR A 32 -2.21 5.56 1.56
C TYR A 32 -3.14 5.74 2.77
N GLY A 33 -2.65 5.56 3.99
CA GLY A 33 -3.42 5.78 5.21
C GLY A 33 -3.92 7.21 5.34
N GLY A 34 -5.05 7.39 6.01
CA GLY A 34 -5.64 8.73 6.24
C GLY A 34 -6.38 9.31 5.04
N HIS A 35 -6.64 8.51 4.00
CA HIS A 35 -7.41 8.92 2.82
C HIS A 35 -8.75 8.17 2.75
N THR A 36 -9.71 8.68 1.98
CA THR A 36 -10.96 7.94 1.78
C THR A 36 -10.72 6.69 0.92
N PRO A 37 -11.56 5.64 1.02
CA PRO A 37 -11.44 4.46 0.14
C PRO A 37 -11.49 4.84 -1.36
N ALA A 38 -12.30 5.82 -1.73
CA ALA A 38 -12.38 6.32 -3.10
C ALA A 38 -11.07 6.96 -3.57
N ASP A 39 -10.43 7.79 -2.74
CA ASP A 39 -9.15 8.43 -3.06
C ASP A 39 -8.04 7.39 -3.26
N ILE A 40 -7.97 6.38 -2.37
CA ILE A 40 -6.97 5.29 -2.47
C ILE A 40 -7.19 4.48 -3.74
N ASN A 41 -8.44 4.18 -4.11
CA ASN A 41 -8.74 3.42 -5.31
C ASN A 41 -8.42 4.21 -6.60
N ASN A 42 -8.63 5.52 -6.59
CA ASN A 42 -8.33 6.41 -7.71
C ASN A 42 -6.86 6.83 -7.80
N ALA A 43 -6.07 6.58 -6.75
CA ALA A 43 -4.66 6.92 -6.73
C ALA A 43 -3.89 6.18 -7.84
N ASN A 44 -2.99 6.92 -8.50
CA ASN A 44 -2.13 6.40 -9.55
C ASN A 44 -1.08 5.45 -8.96
N LEU A 45 -0.87 4.31 -9.62
CA LEU A 45 0.12 3.30 -9.24
C LEU A 45 1.57 3.71 -9.56
N ASN A 46 1.75 4.76 -10.36
CA ASN A 46 3.07 5.28 -10.78
C ASN A 46 3.91 5.85 -9.62
N LEU A 47 3.37 5.92 -8.40
CA LEU A 47 4.13 6.27 -7.21
C LEU A 47 5.39 5.40 -7.05
N LEU A 48 5.30 4.10 -7.37
CA LEU A 48 6.43 3.18 -7.26
C LEU A 48 7.57 3.51 -8.22
N ASP A 49 7.25 4.12 -9.38
CA ASP A 49 8.26 4.56 -10.35
C ASP A 49 9.01 5.78 -9.81
N GLY A 50 8.32 6.71 -9.15
CA GLY A 50 8.94 7.88 -8.51
C GLY A 50 9.82 7.55 -7.30
N LEU A 51 9.62 6.38 -6.69
CA LEU A 51 10.47 5.86 -5.60
C LEU A 51 11.73 5.16 -6.11
N GLU A 52 11.94 5.07 -7.43
CA GLU A 52 13.07 4.39 -8.06
C GLU A 52 13.31 2.98 -7.47
N LEU A 53 12.23 2.25 -7.18
CA LEU A 53 12.32 0.92 -6.56
C LEU A 53 13.15 -0.07 -7.38
N ASN A 54 13.34 0.22 -8.66
CA ASN A 54 14.22 -0.54 -9.54
C ASN A 54 15.70 -0.45 -9.19
N VAL A 55 16.12 0.63 -8.56
CA VAL A 55 17.50 0.84 -8.09
C VAL A 55 17.69 0.20 -6.72
N LEU A 56 16.65 0.22 -5.89
CA LEU A 56 16.72 -0.22 -4.48
C LEU A 56 16.42 -1.72 -4.29
N LEU A 57 15.66 -2.33 -5.20
CA LEU A 57 15.11 -3.68 -5.02
C LEU A 57 15.39 -4.60 -6.22
N THR A 58 15.67 -5.87 -5.90
CA THR A 58 15.67 -6.95 -6.90
C THR A 58 14.28 -7.10 -7.54
N PRO A 59 14.18 -7.65 -8.76
CA PRO A 59 12.89 -7.82 -9.45
C PRO A 59 11.83 -8.54 -8.61
N GLY A 60 12.20 -9.61 -7.92
CA GLY A 60 11.27 -10.35 -7.05
C GLY A 60 10.73 -9.52 -5.88
N ARG A 61 11.58 -8.68 -5.27
CA ARG A 61 11.16 -7.79 -4.18
C ARG A 61 10.24 -6.68 -4.70
N ARG A 62 10.53 -6.11 -5.87
CA ARG A 62 9.67 -5.11 -6.52
C ARG A 62 8.27 -5.65 -6.79
N ASN A 63 8.19 -6.88 -7.30
CA ASN A 63 6.91 -7.56 -7.53
C ASN A 63 6.13 -7.74 -6.22
N GLY A 64 6.82 -8.04 -5.12
CA GLY A 64 6.22 -8.07 -3.79
C GLY A 64 5.61 -6.73 -3.38
N VAL A 65 6.32 -5.63 -3.55
CA VAL A 65 5.80 -4.27 -3.26
C VAL A 65 4.59 -3.95 -4.12
N TYR A 66 4.64 -4.27 -5.41
CA TYR A 66 3.50 -4.09 -6.32
C TYR A 66 2.29 -4.90 -5.88
N ALA A 67 2.46 -6.16 -5.48
CA ALA A 67 1.38 -6.98 -4.96
C ALA A 67 0.77 -6.43 -3.66
N MET A 68 1.60 -5.88 -2.75
CA MET A 68 1.12 -5.21 -1.53
C MET A 68 0.28 -3.96 -1.88
N LEU A 69 0.72 -3.17 -2.85
CA LEU A 69 -0.02 -2.00 -3.33
C LEU A 69 -1.37 -2.40 -3.94
N LEU A 70 -1.41 -3.45 -4.77
CA LEU A 70 -2.66 -3.99 -5.28
C LEU A 70 -3.59 -4.42 -4.15
N LYS A 71 -3.06 -5.04 -3.08
CA LYS A 71 -3.86 -5.45 -1.93
C LYS A 71 -4.45 -4.26 -1.17
N ILE A 72 -3.70 -3.17 -1.04
CA ILE A 72 -4.21 -1.90 -0.47
C ILE A 72 -5.39 -1.37 -1.31
N LYS A 73 -5.26 -1.34 -2.64
CA LYS A 73 -6.34 -0.89 -3.53
C LYS A 73 -7.55 -1.82 -3.50
N GLU A 74 -7.33 -3.13 -3.41
CA GLU A 74 -8.40 -4.12 -3.24
C GLU A 74 -9.19 -3.86 -1.95
N HIS A 75 -8.50 -3.60 -0.83
CA HIS A 75 -9.14 -3.21 0.42
C HIS A 75 -9.93 -1.91 0.28
N ALA A 76 -9.37 -0.90 -0.40
CA ALA A 76 -10.08 0.35 -0.64
C ALA A 76 -11.35 0.14 -1.47
N SER A 77 -11.25 -0.58 -2.59
CA SER A 77 -12.36 -0.87 -3.50
C SER A 77 -13.52 -1.58 -2.80
N SER A 78 -13.25 -2.53 -1.89
CA SER A 78 -14.30 -3.23 -1.14
C SER A 78 -15.01 -2.38 -0.08
N HIS A 79 -14.54 -1.15 0.17
CA HIS A 79 -15.12 -0.21 1.12
C HIS A 79 -15.64 1.07 0.44
N ILE A 80 -15.71 1.08 -0.89
CA ILE A 80 -16.45 2.11 -1.62
C ILE A 80 -17.94 1.73 -1.53
N GLN A 81 -18.73 2.61 -0.91
CA GLN A 81 -20.20 2.50 -0.90
C GLN A 81 -20.79 3.06 -2.20
#